data_AF-A0A2D8XDN4-F1
#
_entry.id   AF-A0A2D8XDN4-F1
#
_cell.length_a   1.000
_cell.length_b   1.000
_cell.length_c   1.000
_cell.angle_alpha   90.00
_cell.angle_beta   90.00
_cell.angle_gamma   90.00
#
_symmetry.space_group_name_H-M   'P 1'
#
loop_
_entity.id
_entity.type
_entity.pdbx_description
1 polymer ?
#
loop_
_entity_poly.entity_id
_entity_poly.type
_entity_poly.pdbx_seq_one_letter_code
_entity_poly.pdbx_strand_id
1 'polypeptide(L)'
;MRGLLLMLIPLFATAQTGWVNVEFQADGYGGESTWEIYMVGADSVYAAAGPFVNASYNEQLVVLPVGEYNLVVSDQFGDGICCEFGEGWFGIENTCGVGAFVYDFAQAQITIPFEVLPCPPPLSDCTDPEANNYNPQAYFDLENCQYDVTFRLDLNGPHPSEIDIPEVNGSWNAWCGSCSQMTDDDGDGVWELTASIQQGSYLWKFSADEWEVQELPVGVSESPCFLFDEFGYVNRNLVVDGPLSLPPFCWESCLPCGAVPGCVNPNASNWNPWANFDDGSCSTNGGVDCEEGDTEISVTLVLDNYPSETSFSLENQDVAESIIDVSVGEVSDQIVGIPLVFNTCIAVGSAIEFKLNDTFGDGLGASQWGGQ
;
A
#
# COMPACT_ATOMS: atom_id res chain seq x y z
N MET A 1 -55.12 -54.02 18.89
CA MET A 1 -54.22 -53.88 17.73
C MET A 1 -53.87 -52.41 17.57
N ARG A 2 -52.70 -51.98 18.05
CA ARG A 2 -52.05 -50.74 17.61
C ARG A 2 -50.67 -51.16 17.14
N GLY A 3 -50.51 -51.24 15.82
CA GLY A 3 -49.24 -51.61 15.20
C GLY A 3 -48.26 -50.46 15.36
N LEU A 4 -47.17 -50.71 16.07
CA LEU A 4 -46.01 -49.82 16.10
C LEU A 4 -45.27 -50.01 14.78
N LEU A 5 -45.48 -49.09 13.84
CA LEU A 5 -44.77 -49.05 12.57
C LEU A 5 -43.36 -48.51 12.85
N LEU A 6 -42.38 -49.41 12.93
CA LEU A 6 -40.96 -49.07 12.99
C LEU A 6 -40.55 -48.52 11.61
N MET A 7 -40.49 -47.19 11.46
CA MET A 7 -39.82 -46.57 10.31
C MET A 7 -38.31 -46.80 10.48
N LEU A 8 -37.75 -47.72 9.70
CA LEU A 8 -36.32 -47.68 9.39
C LEU A 8 -36.09 -46.46 8.50
N ILE A 9 -35.59 -45.38 9.10
CA ILE A 9 -34.98 -44.27 8.36
C ILE A 9 -33.65 -44.82 7.84
N PRO A 10 -33.42 -44.90 6.51
CA PRO A 10 -32.11 -45.24 6.00
C PRO A 10 -31.16 -44.12 6.42
N LEU A 11 -30.25 -44.42 7.34
CA LEU A 11 -29.12 -43.57 7.65
C LEU A 11 -28.24 -43.56 6.39
N PHE A 12 -28.46 -42.61 5.49
CA PHE A 12 -27.48 -42.32 4.45
C PHE A 12 -26.24 -41.83 5.19
N ALA A 13 -25.27 -42.73 5.39
CA ALA A 13 -23.93 -42.36 5.80
C ALA A 13 -23.34 -41.55 4.64
N THR A 14 -23.46 -40.23 4.70
CA THR A 14 -22.66 -39.34 3.87
C THR A 14 -21.21 -39.65 4.19
N ALA A 15 -20.44 -40.07 3.18
CA ALA A 15 -19.00 -40.24 3.36
C ALA A 15 -18.45 -38.92 3.88
N GLN A 16 -17.86 -38.95 5.07
CA GLN A 16 -17.28 -37.76 5.66
C GLN A 16 -16.06 -37.38 4.83
N THR A 17 -15.96 -36.11 4.46
CA THR A 17 -14.89 -35.57 3.61
C THR A 17 -14.03 -34.61 4.42
N GLY A 18 -12.76 -34.52 4.06
CA GLY A 18 -11.84 -33.47 4.47
C GLY A 18 -11.22 -32.83 3.23
N TRP A 19 -10.17 -32.06 3.44
CA TRP A 19 -9.40 -31.43 2.37
C TRP A 19 -7.95 -31.26 2.82
N VAL A 20 -7.07 -31.05 1.86
CA VAL A 20 -5.67 -30.66 2.06
C VAL A 20 -5.32 -29.59 1.03
N ASN A 21 -4.50 -28.64 1.43
CA ASN A 21 -3.81 -27.73 0.51
C ASN A 21 -2.44 -28.30 0.21
N VAL A 22 -2.09 -28.41 -1.07
CA VAL A 22 -0.74 -28.79 -1.51
C VAL A 22 -0.08 -27.58 -2.12
N GLU A 23 1.05 -27.18 -1.57
CA GLU A 23 1.87 -26.09 -2.07
C GLU A 23 3.17 -26.65 -2.63
N PHE A 24 3.61 -26.13 -3.76
CA PHE A 24 4.82 -26.57 -4.44
C PHE A 24 5.54 -25.38 -5.06
N GLN A 25 6.75 -25.11 -4.59
CA GLN A 25 7.69 -24.20 -5.23
C GLN A 25 8.72 -25.05 -5.98
N ALA A 26 8.67 -24.97 -7.31
CA ALA A 26 9.68 -25.60 -8.15
C ALA A 26 11.01 -24.84 -8.03
N ASP A 27 12.10 -25.58 -8.20
CA ASP A 27 13.45 -25.04 -8.31
C ASP A 27 13.75 -24.62 -9.77
N GLY A 28 15.01 -24.39 -10.11
CA GLY A 28 15.43 -24.02 -11.47
C GLY A 28 15.16 -25.08 -12.54
N TYR A 29 14.71 -26.30 -12.17
CA TYR A 29 14.48 -27.43 -13.06
C TYR A 29 13.10 -28.08 -12.87
N GLY A 30 12.08 -27.30 -12.51
CA GLY A 30 10.69 -27.76 -12.27
C GLY A 30 10.07 -28.75 -13.26
N GLY A 31 10.54 -28.81 -14.52
CA GLY A 31 10.11 -29.81 -15.51
C GLY A 31 10.41 -31.28 -15.15
N GLU A 32 11.18 -31.54 -14.09
CA GLU A 32 11.44 -32.88 -13.56
C GLU A 32 10.67 -33.20 -12.27
N SER A 33 9.98 -32.21 -11.72
CA SER A 33 9.25 -32.32 -10.47
C SER A 33 7.76 -32.59 -10.69
N THR A 34 7.20 -33.58 -9.98
CA THR A 34 5.76 -33.86 -9.95
C THR A 34 5.32 -34.26 -8.55
N TRP A 35 4.02 -34.16 -8.27
CA TRP A 35 3.44 -34.77 -7.07
C TRP A 35 2.15 -35.53 -7.37
N GLU A 36 1.89 -36.59 -6.60
CA GLU A 36 0.68 -37.41 -6.68
C GLU A 36 0.18 -37.77 -5.28
N ILE A 37 -1.15 -37.80 -5.10
CA ILE A 37 -1.80 -38.27 -3.87
C ILE A 37 -2.57 -39.55 -4.17
N TYR A 38 -2.33 -40.59 -3.37
CA TYR A 38 -3.09 -41.84 -3.40
C TYR A 38 -3.50 -42.28 -2.00
N MET A 39 -4.65 -42.95 -1.91
CA MET A 39 -5.12 -43.56 -0.66
C MET A 39 -4.28 -44.81 -0.36
N VAL A 40 -3.94 -45.02 0.91
CA VAL A 40 -3.18 -46.19 1.34
C VAL A 40 -3.93 -47.48 0.94
N GLY A 41 -3.26 -48.33 0.17
CA GLY A 41 -3.83 -49.61 -0.31
C GLY A 41 -4.73 -49.51 -1.55
N ALA A 42 -4.84 -48.34 -2.18
CA ALA A 42 -5.50 -48.16 -3.46
C ALA A 42 -4.49 -47.89 -4.59
N ASP A 43 -4.81 -48.34 -5.80
CA ASP A 43 -3.98 -48.11 -7.01
C ASP A 43 -4.37 -46.84 -7.78
N SER A 44 -5.40 -46.10 -7.34
CA SER A 44 -5.90 -44.92 -8.03
C SER A 44 -5.35 -43.62 -7.43
N VAL A 45 -4.83 -42.75 -8.29
CA VAL A 45 -4.43 -41.38 -7.95
C VAL A 45 -5.68 -40.51 -7.77
N TYR A 46 -5.73 -39.77 -6.66
CA TYR A 46 -6.81 -38.83 -6.34
C TYR A 46 -6.54 -37.44 -6.91
N ALA A 47 -5.30 -36.97 -6.81
CA ALA A 47 -4.84 -35.70 -7.34
C ALA A 47 -3.37 -35.79 -7.71
N ALA A 48 -2.97 -35.00 -8.71
CA ALA A 48 -1.58 -34.90 -9.14
C ALA A 48 -1.36 -33.55 -9.83
N ALA A 49 -0.13 -33.06 -9.78
CA ALA A 49 0.30 -31.92 -10.59
C ALA A 49 1.76 -32.07 -11.03
N GLY A 50 2.17 -31.15 -11.91
CA GLY A 50 3.42 -31.20 -12.63
C GLY A 50 3.33 -32.02 -13.94
N PRO A 51 4.41 -32.09 -14.74
CA PRO A 51 5.68 -31.39 -14.53
C PRO A 51 5.55 -29.87 -14.46
N PHE A 52 6.34 -29.22 -13.61
CA PHE A 52 6.22 -27.78 -13.36
C PHE A 52 7.07 -26.94 -14.32
N VAL A 53 6.81 -25.64 -14.33
CA VAL A 53 7.69 -24.68 -14.99
C VAL A 53 8.81 -24.32 -14.02
N ASN A 54 10.00 -24.02 -14.53
CA ASN A 54 11.14 -23.65 -13.69
C ASN A 54 10.80 -22.44 -12.81
N ALA A 55 11.14 -22.53 -11.52
CA ALA A 55 10.86 -21.55 -10.48
C ALA A 55 9.36 -21.21 -10.30
N SER A 56 8.44 -22.04 -10.79
CA SER A 56 7.00 -21.77 -10.63
C SER A 56 6.47 -22.18 -9.26
N TYR A 57 5.53 -21.39 -8.77
CA TYR A 57 4.69 -21.74 -7.62
C TYR A 57 3.38 -22.40 -8.08
N ASN A 58 2.97 -23.46 -7.39
CA ASN A 58 1.68 -24.12 -7.55
C ASN A 58 1.03 -24.33 -6.19
N GLU A 59 -0.24 -23.96 -6.09
CA GLU A 59 -1.10 -24.25 -4.94
C GLU A 59 -2.34 -24.98 -5.42
N GLN A 60 -2.71 -26.07 -4.74
CA GLN A 60 -3.90 -26.84 -5.07
C GLN A 60 -4.63 -27.34 -3.83
N LEU A 61 -5.87 -26.87 -3.68
CA LEU A 61 -6.83 -27.44 -2.75
C LEU A 61 -7.38 -28.77 -3.29
N VAL A 62 -7.22 -29.85 -2.52
CA VAL A 62 -7.71 -31.18 -2.86
C VAL A 62 -8.73 -31.65 -1.82
N VAL A 63 -9.97 -31.91 -2.26
CA VAL A 63 -11.01 -32.51 -1.42
C VAL A 63 -10.85 -34.02 -1.44
N LEU A 64 -10.69 -34.62 -0.25
CA LEU A 64 -10.43 -36.05 -0.08
C LEU A 64 -11.47 -36.66 0.87
N PRO A 65 -11.94 -37.90 0.63
CA PRO A 65 -12.60 -38.69 1.66
C PRO A 65 -11.73 -38.81 2.92
N VAL A 66 -12.35 -39.03 4.08
CA VAL A 66 -11.62 -39.34 5.30
C VAL A 66 -10.88 -40.68 5.15
N GLY A 67 -9.60 -40.71 5.49
CA GLY A 67 -8.75 -41.90 5.34
C GLY A 67 -7.25 -41.60 5.40
N GLU A 68 -6.46 -42.65 5.23
CA GLU A 68 -5.00 -42.57 5.19
C GLU A 68 -4.51 -42.45 3.74
N TYR A 69 -3.56 -41.55 3.51
CA TYR A 69 -3.05 -41.19 2.19
C TYR A 69 -1.52 -41.10 2.20
N ASN A 70 -0.95 -41.15 1.02
CA ASN A 70 0.44 -40.78 0.78
C ASN A 70 0.49 -39.67 -0.26
N LEU A 71 1.28 -38.63 0.01
CA LEU A 71 1.76 -37.68 -0.98
C LEU A 71 3.11 -38.20 -1.47
N VAL A 72 3.23 -38.46 -2.76
CA VAL A 72 4.52 -38.78 -3.40
C VAL A 72 4.94 -37.60 -4.24
N VAL A 73 6.10 -37.06 -3.91
CA VAL A 73 6.77 -36.04 -4.71
C VAL A 73 7.94 -36.72 -5.42
N SER A 74 8.04 -36.51 -6.72
CA SER A 74 9.08 -37.09 -7.56
C SER A 74 9.95 -35.98 -8.14
N ASP A 75 11.24 -36.26 -8.19
CA ASP A 75 12.26 -35.51 -8.93
C ASP A 75 12.95 -36.53 -9.84
N GLN A 76 12.86 -36.34 -11.16
CA GLN A 76 13.34 -37.35 -12.11
C GLN A 76 14.84 -37.68 -11.97
N PHE A 77 15.66 -36.71 -11.55
CA PHE A 77 17.12 -36.87 -11.46
C PHE A 77 17.58 -37.18 -10.04
N GLY A 78 16.78 -36.84 -9.04
CA GLY A 78 17.04 -37.17 -7.63
C GLY A 78 18.23 -36.41 -7.05
N ASP A 79 18.57 -35.28 -7.65
CA ASP A 79 19.54 -34.31 -7.17
C ASP A 79 18.93 -33.31 -6.18
N GLY A 80 17.60 -33.36 -5.99
CA GLY A 80 16.86 -32.61 -5.00
C GLY A 80 16.35 -31.28 -5.55
N ILE A 81 15.37 -30.72 -4.84
CA ILE A 81 14.69 -29.49 -5.25
C ILE A 81 15.27 -28.24 -4.57
N CYS A 82 16.35 -28.38 -3.79
CA CYS A 82 17.10 -27.27 -3.19
C CYS A 82 18.57 -27.67 -3.01
N CYS A 83 19.57 -26.77 -2.95
CA CYS A 83 19.55 -25.31 -3.13
C CYS A 83 20.58 -24.84 -4.16
N GLU A 84 21.33 -25.78 -4.75
CA GLU A 84 22.37 -25.51 -5.75
C GLU A 84 21.77 -25.04 -7.08
N PHE A 85 20.53 -25.45 -7.38
CA PHE A 85 19.85 -25.21 -8.64
C PHE A 85 18.57 -24.36 -8.52
N GLY A 86 18.24 -23.89 -7.32
CA GLY A 86 17.06 -23.09 -7.03
C GLY A 86 16.53 -23.39 -5.62
N GLU A 87 15.71 -22.50 -5.07
CA GLU A 87 15.10 -22.67 -3.75
C GLU A 87 13.70 -23.28 -3.92
N GLY A 88 13.64 -24.59 -4.16
CA GLY A 88 12.38 -25.33 -4.22
C GLY A 88 11.98 -25.91 -2.87
N TRP A 89 10.68 -26.12 -2.68
CA TRP A 89 10.10 -26.77 -1.50
C TRP A 89 8.68 -27.23 -1.80
N PHE A 90 8.13 -28.12 -0.97
CA PHE A 90 6.71 -28.47 -1.02
C PHE A 90 6.10 -28.62 0.36
N GLY A 91 4.79 -28.38 0.43
CA GLY A 91 4.00 -28.42 1.64
C GLY A 91 2.68 -29.15 1.43
N ILE A 92 2.18 -29.80 2.47
CA ILE A 92 0.81 -30.27 2.55
C ILE A 92 0.24 -29.96 3.92
N GLU A 93 -0.91 -29.31 3.97
CA GLU A 93 -1.53 -28.95 5.24
C GLU A 93 -3.05 -28.77 5.16
N ASN A 94 -3.68 -28.70 6.33
CA ASN A 94 -5.05 -28.21 6.51
C ASN A 94 -5.25 -27.71 7.95
N THR A 95 -6.41 -27.10 8.23
CA THR A 95 -6.75 -26.61 9.58
C THR A 95 -7.13 -27.71 10.58
N CYS A 96 -7.12 -28.98 10.15
CA CYS A 96 -7.61 -30.13 10.91
C CYS A 96 -6.50 -31.11 11.32
N GLY A 97 -5.23 -30.70 11.23
CA GLY A 97 -4.08 -31.44 11.78
C GLY A 97 -3.20 -32.14 10.75
N VAL A 98 -3.39 -31.91 9.46
CA VAL A 98 -2.39 -32.26 8.43
C VAL A 98 -1.42 -31.09 8.32
N GLY A 99 -0.12 -31.38 8.34
CA GLY A 99 0.93 -30.36 8.19
C GLY A 99 2.29 -31.02 8.02
N ALA A 100 2.89 -30.87 6.83
CA ALA A 100 4.23 -31.32 6.52
C ALA A 100 4.85 -30.44 5.44
N PHE A 101 6.01 -29.86 5.73
CA PHE A 101 6.79 -29.05 4.80
C PHE A 101 8.17 -29.67 4.61
N VAL A 102 8.60 -29.79 3.37
CA VAL A 102 9.88 -30.36 2.97
C VAL A 102 10.59 -29.37 2.05
N TYR A 103 11.76 -28.93 2.49
CA TYR A 103 12.56 -27.93 1.79
C TYR A 103 13.65 -28.54 0.90
N ASP A 104 13.91 -29.84 1.02
CA ASP A 104 14.81 -30.58 0.13
C ASP A 104 14.65 -32.10 0.30
N PHE A 105 14.94 -32.86 -0.74
CA PHE A 105 15.10 -34.32 -0.70
C PHE A 105 16.05 -34.81 -1.81
N ALA A 106 17.21 -35.36 -1.45
CA ALA A 106 18.20 -35.88 -2.41
C ALA A 106 17.88 -37.32 -2.87
N GLN A 107 16.67 -37.57 -3.35
CA GLN A 107 16.21 -38.87 -3.87
C GLN A 107 15.27 -38.64 -5.05
N ALA A 108 15.15 -39.60 -5.96
CA ALA A 108 14.24 -39.46 -7.10
C ALA A 108 12.74 -39.37 -6.71
N GLN A 109 12.40 -39.74 -5.47
CA GLN A 109 11.07 -39.59 -4.92
C GLN A 109 11.11 -39.57 -3.40
N ILE A 110 10.15 -38.89 -2.79
CA ILE A 110 9.86 -38.92 -1.36
C ILE A 110 8.37 -39.18 -1.14
N THR A 111 8.05 -39.93 -0.07
CA THR A 111 6.66 -40.24 0.31
C THR A 111 6.35 -39.68 1.68
N ILE A 112 5.32 -38.83 1.77
CA ILE A 112 4.82 -38.26 3.01
C ILE A 112 3.47 -38.92 3.34
N PRO A 113 3.40 -39.80 4.35
CA PRO A 113 2.13 -40.35 4.80
C PRO A 113 1.35 -39.30 5.61
N PHE A 114 0.04 -39.22 5.39
CA PHE A 114 -0.85 -38.33 6.16
C PHE A 114 -2.24 -38.94 6.34
N GLU A 115 -2.97 -38.48 7.36
CA GLU A 115 -4.34 -38.89 7.64
C GLU A 115 -5.29 -37.71 7.42
N VAL A 116 -6.28 -37.89 6.55
CA VAL A 116 -7.34 -36.91 6.34
C VAL A 116 -8.45 -37.18 7.34
N LEU A 117 -8.56 -36.30 8.34
CA LEU A 117 -9.67 -36.28 9.28
C LEU A 117 -10.86 -35.50 8.70
N PRO A 118 -12.07 -35.66 9.27
CA PRO A 118 -13.19 -34.79 8.96
C PRO A 118 -12.82 -33.32 9.14
N CYS A 119 -12.93 -32.54 8.07
CA CYS A 119 -12.58 -31.13 8.11
C CYS A 119 -13.71 -30.28 7.51
N PRO A 120 -14.16 -29.21 8.18
CA PRO A 120 -15.06 -28.24 7.58
C PRO A 120 -14.45 -27.72 6.27
N PRO A 121 -15.25 -27.36 5.24
CA PRO A 121 -14.72 -26.75 4.02
C PRO A 121 -13.79 -25.58 4.35
N PRO A 122 -12.68 -25.39 3.62
CA PRO A 122 -11.79 -24.27 3.86
C PRO A 122 -12.59 -22.97 3.68
N LEU A 123 -12.44 -22.08 4.64
CA LEU A 123 -13.05 -20.76 4.58
C LEU A 123 -12.07 -19.83 3.86
N SER A 124 -12.57 -19.14 2.84
CA SER A 124 -11.84 -18.06 2.18
C SER A 124 -12.42 -16.74 2.67
N ASP A 125 -11.60 -15.91 3.30
CA ASP A 125 -11.96 -14.61 3.86
C ASP A 125 -10.67 -13.88 4.27
N CYS A 126 -10.76 -12.68 4.84
CA CYS A 126 -9.60 -11.94 5.31
C CYS A 126 -8.84 -12.70 6.40
N THR A 127 -7.53 -12.90 6.19
CA THR A 127 -6.62 -13.60 7.11
C THR A 127 -5.76 -12.66 7.95
N ASP A 128 -5.82 -11.35 7.72
CA ASP A 128 -5.01 -10.35 8.43
C ASP A 128 -5.63 -9.99 9.80
N PRO A 129 -4.93 -10.22 10.92
CA PRO A 129 -5.41 -9.87 12.26
C PRO A 129 -5.59 -8.37 12.54
N GLU A 130 -5.00 -7.49 11.73
CA GLU A 130 -5.16 -6.03 11.84
C GLU A 130 -6.40 -5.49 11.09
N ALA A 131 -7.07 -6.34 10.30
CA ALA A 131 -8.26 -5.95 9.55
C ALA A 131 -9.54 -5.97 10.40
N ASN A 132 -10.47 -5.06 10.09
CA ASN A 132 -11.79 -4.93 10.72
C ASN A 132 -12.68 -6.17 10.52
N ASN A 133 -12.48 -6.89 9.41
CA ASN A 133 -13.19 -8.12 9.07
C ASN A 133 -12.28 -9.36 9.17
N TYR A 134 -11.23 -9.33 9.99
CA TYR A 134 -10.38 -10.48 10.26
C TYR A 134 -11.20 -11.71 10.64
N ASN A 135 -10.93 -12.82 9.94
CA ASN A 135 -11.55 -14.10 10.22
C ASN A 135 -10.48 -15.12 10.64
N PRO A 136 -10.34 -15.44 11.94
CA PRO A 136 -9.34 -16.39 12.42
C PRO A 136 -9.61 -17.84 11.98
N GLN A 137 -10.70 -18.11 11.26
CA GLN A 137 -11.01 -19.41 10.68
C GLN A 137 -10.79 -19.44 9.15
N ALA A 138 -10.48 -18.30 8.55
CA ALA A 138 -10.09 -18.23 7.15
C ALA A 138 -8.72 -18.88 6.96
N TYR A 139 -8.62 -19.64 5.88
CA TYR A 139 -7.40 -20.32 5.47
C TYR A 139 -6.82 -19.69 4.20
N PHE A 140 -7.68 -19.28 3.27
CA PHE A 140 -7.28 -18.53 2.08
C PHE A 140 -7.68 -17.08 2.20
N ASP A 141 -6.77 -16.17 1.89
CA ASP A 141 -7.08 -14.75 1.76
C ASP A 141 -7.86 -14.50 0.45
N LEU A 142 -8.91 -13.68 0.52
CA LEU A 142 -9.70 -13.24 -0.63
C LEU A 142 -9.36 -11.83 -1.09
N GLU A 143 -8.30 -11.23 -0.55
CA GLU A 143 -7.96 -9.82 -0.77
C GLU A 143 -9.14 -8.89 -0.46
N ASN A 144 -9.92 -9.27 0.55
CA ASN A 144 -11.13 -8.58 0.97
C ASN A 144 -10.99 -7.95 2.36
N CYS A 145 -9.77 -7.89 2.92
CA CYS A 145 -9.53 -7.25 4.20
C CYS A 145 -9.96 -5.79 4.15
N GLN A 146 -10.61 -5.32 5.20
CA GLN A 146 -11.02 -3.94 5.37
C GLN A 146 -10.24 -3.34 6.52
N TYR A 147 -9.69 -2.15 6.30
CA TYR A 147 -8.87 -1.47 7.28
C TYR A 147 -9.45 -0.10 7.60
N ASP A 148 -9.22 0.34 8.83
CA ASP A 148 -9.52 1.70 9.25
C ASP A 148 -8.53 2.67 8.59
N VAL A 149 -9.07 3.57 7.76
CA VAL A 149 -8.33 4.67 7.14
C VAL A 149 -8.84 5.99 7.73
N THR A 150 -7.95 6.69 8.43
CA THR A 150 -8.26 8.00 9.03
C THR A 150 -7.78 9.12 8.11
N PHE A 151 -8.73 9.86 7.58
CA PHE A 151 -8.53 11.08 6.79
C PHE A 151 -8.52 12.28 7.73
N ARG A 152 -7.64 13.24 7.47
CA ARG A 152 -7.50 14.47 8.26
C ARG A 152 -7.32 15.66 7.33
N LEU A 153 -8.06 16.73 7.59
CA LEU A 153 -8.04 17.98 6.81
C LEU A 153 -7.90 19.15 7.78
N ASP A 154 -6.81 19.89 7.68
CA ASP A 154 -6.56 21.08 8.50
C ASP A 154 -7.15 22.32 7.82
N LEU A 155 -8.24 22.85 8.38
CA LEU A 155 -8.89 24.07 7.93
C LEU A 155 -8.42 25.31 8.72
N ASN A 156 -7.34 25.23 9.51
CA ASN A 156 -6.67 26.44 10.00
C ASN A 156 -5.82 27.13 8.92
N GLY A 157 -5.48 26.39 7.86
CA GLY A 157 -4.76 26.92 6.71
C GLY A 157 -5.66 27.66 5.71
N PRO A 158 -5.09 28.13 4.58
CA PRO A 158 -5.86 28.73 3.50
C PRO A 158 -6.87 27.73 2.91
N HIS A 159 -8.13 28.13 2.84
CA HIS A 159 -9.20 27.35 2.23
C HIS A 159 -10.33 28.29 1.75
N PRO A 160 -11.25 27.82 0.87
CA PRO A 160 -12.46 28.55 0.52
C PRO A 160 -13.30 28.89 1.76
N SER A 161 -13.72 30.15 1.90
CA SER A 161 -14.45 30.64 3.07
C SER A 161 -15.88 30.07 3.20
N GLU A 162 -16.36 29.44 2.13
CA GLU A 162 -17.69 28.86 2.02
C GLU A 162 -17.80 27.45 2.63
N ILE A 163 -16.68 26.78 2.93
CA ILE A 163 -16.68 25.42 3.52
C ILE A 163 -17.31 25.46 4.92
N ASP A 164 -18.45 24.77 5.08
CA ASP A 164 -19.10 24.55 6.38
C ASP A 164 -18.86 23.12 6.89
N ILE A 165 -19.10 22.11 6.04
CA ILE A 165 -18.89 20.70 6.39
C ILE A 165 -18.00 20.01 5.33
N PRO A 166 -16.70 19.81 5.61
CA PRO A 166 -15.84 19.03 4.73
C PRO A 166 -16.20 17.55 4.75
N GLU A 167 -15.83 16.87 3.68
CA GLU A 167 -16.13 15.47 3.43
C GLU A 167 -15.06 14.81 2.54
N VAL A 168 -15.01 13.49 2.61
CA VAL A 168 -14.08 12.67 1.84
C VAL A 168 -14.83 11.85 0.80
N ASN A 169 -14.41 11.93 -0.45
CA ASN A 169 -15.05 11.21 -1.54
C ASN A 169 -14.06 10.34 -2.28
N GLY A 170 -14.46 9.12 -2.63
CA GLY A 170 -13.64 8.20 -3.40
C GLY A 170 -14.44 7.04 -3.98
N SER A 171 -13.77 6.14 -4.69
CA SER A 171 -14.47 5.01 -5.32
C SER A 171 -15.10 4.04 -4.31
N TRP A 172 -14.57 3.94 -3.08
CA TRP A 172 -15.13 3.07 -2.03
C TRP A 172 -16.50 3.53 -1.50
N ASN A 173 -16.80 4.83 -1.54
CA ASN A 173 -18.09 5.38 -1.13
C ASN A 173 -18.95 5.85 -2.32
N ALA A 174 -18.60 5.41 -3.53
CA ALA A 174 -19.25 5.79 -4.79
C ALA A 174 -19.32 7.31 -5.04
N TRP A 175 -18.31 8.06 -4.57
CA TRP A 175 -18.25 9.52 -4.69
C TRP A 175 -19.48 10.22 -4.08
N CYS A 176 -19.98 9.68 -2.96
CA CYS A 176 -21.14 10.21 -2.27
C CYS A 176 -20.79 11.40 -1.37
N GLY A 177 -21.06 12.61 -1.87
CA GLY A 177 -20.82 13.88 -1.15
C GLY A 177 -21.83 14.18 -0.05
N SER A 178 -22.15 13.19 0.76
CA SER A 178 -22.89 13.34 2.02
C SER A 178 -22.79 12.09 2.89
N CYS A 179 -22.11 11.04 2.40
CA CYS A 179 -21.94 9.78 3.11
C CYS A 179 -20.72 9.78 4.04
N SER A 180 -19.78 10.71 3.83
CA SER A 180 -18.45 10.70 4.44
C SER A 180 -18.05 12.10 4.89
N GLN A 181 -18.95 12.78 5.60
CA GLN A 181 -18.70 14.07 6.24
C GLN A 181 -17.71 13.89 7.40
N MET A 182 -16.78 14.83 7.52
CA MET A 182 -15.77 14.86 8.56
C MET A 182 -16.29 15.64 9.77
N THR A 183 -15.62 15.51 10.91
CA THR A 183 -15.96 16.22 12.15
C THR A 183 -14.71 16.84 12.79
N ASP A 184 -14.87 18.02 13.38
CA ASP A 184 -13.89 18.66 14.28
C ASP A 184 -14.45 18.61 15.71
N ASP A 185 -14.39 17.42 16.31
CA ASP A 185 -15.02 17.14 17.61
C ASP A 185 -14.28 17.80 18.79
N ASP A 186 -12.97 18.07 18.66
CA ASP A 186 -12.14 18.69 19.69
C ASP A 186 -11.94 20.21 19.49
N GLY A 187 -12.33 20.75 18.34
CA GLY A 187 -12.37 22.17 18.04
C GLY A 187 -11.00 22.76 17.77
N ASP A 188 -10.05 21.96 17.29
CA ASP A 188 -8.70 22.40 16.94
C ASP A 188 -8.58 22.86 15.48
N GLY A 189 -9.65 22.73 14.68
CA GLY A 189 -9.72 23.11 13.28
C GLY A 189 -9.21 22.02 12.31
N VAL A 190 -8.78 20.86 12.82
CA VAL A 190 -8.47 19.67 12.05
C VAL A 190 -9.68 18.76 12.02
N TRP A 191 -10.27 18.64 10.84
CA TRP A 191 -11.42 17.78 10.62
C TRP A 191 -10.95 16.36 10.36
N GLU A 192 -11.61 15.38 10.98
CA GLU A 192 -11.24 13.97 10.89
C GLU A 192 -12.41 13.08 10.45
N LEU A 193 -12.09 11.99 9.77
CA LEU A 193 -13.01 10.89 9.48
C LEU A 193 -12.24 9.58 9.42
N THR A 194 -12.69 8.56 10.14
CA THR A 194 -12.22 7.17 9.96
C THR A 194 -13.24 6.38 9.15
N ALA A 195 -12.80 5.81 8.03
CA ALA A 195 -13.61 4.95 7.17
C ALA A 195 -13.00 3.54 7.10
N SER A 196 -13.85 2.51 7.14
CA SER A 196 -13.45 1.12 6.87
C SER A 196 -13.42 0.88 5.37
N ILE A 197 -12.22 0.77 4.79
CA ILE A 197 -12.00 0.65 3.34
C ILE A 197 -11.37 -0.72 3.05
N GLN A 198 -11.86 -1.41 2.03
CA GLN A 198 -11.25 -2.66 1.56
C GLN A 198 -9.80 -2.40 1.09
N GLN A 199 -8.92 -3.39 1.20
CA GLN A 199 -7.58 -3.32 0.66
C GLN A 199 -7.60 -3.06 -0.86
N GLY A 200 -6.60 -2.31 -1.34
CA GLY A 200 -6.47 -1.97 -2.75
C GLY A 200 -6.06 -0.52 -2.97
N SER A 201 -6.14 -0.09 -4.23
CA SER A 201 -5.79 1.27 -4.66
C SER A 201 -7.04 2.05 -5.04
N TYR A 202 -7.16 3.27 -4.53
CA TYR A 202 -8.32 4.13 -4.67
C TYR A 202 -7.92 5.53 -5.10
N LEU A 203 -8.76 6.14 -5.95
CA LEU A 203 -8.75 7.59 -6.15
C LEU A 203 -9.73 8.24 -5.17
N TRP A 204 -9.36 9.39 -4.64
CA TRP A 204 -10.17 10.13 -3.66
C TRP A 204 -9.92 11.63 -3.68
N LYS A 205 -10.73 12.44 -2.99
CA LYS A 205 -10.46 13.86 -2.73
C LYS A 205 -11.26 14.40 -1.55
N PHE A 206 -10.93 15.60 -1.12
CA PHE A 206 -11.82 16.39 -0.26
C PHE A 206 -12.86 17.17 -1.09
N SER A 207 -14.06 17.26 -0.55
CA SER A 207 -15.08 18.23 -0.95
C SER A 207 -15.76 18.78 0.29
N ALA A 208 -16.72 19.67 0.12
CA ALA A 208 -17.56 20.17 1.20
C ALA A 208 -18.99 20.44 0.70
N ASP A 209 -19.92 20.44 1.64
CA ASP A 209 -21.27 20.97 1.48
C ASP A 209 -22.03 20.36 0.29
N GLU A 210 -22.11 19.03 0.22
CA GLU A 210 -22.81 18.32 -0.85
C GLU A 210 -22.27 18.60 -2.26
N TRP A 211 -20.94 18.58 -2.42
CA TRP A 211 -20.21 18.94 -3.63
C TRP A 211 -20.31 20.42 -4.06
N GLU A 212 -20.84 21.32 -3.22
CA GLU A 212 -20.83 22.77 -3.51
C GLU A 212 -19.41 23.31 -3.63
N VAL A 213 -18.48 22.77 -2.83
CA VAL A 213 -17.04 23.05 -2.91
C VAL A 213 -16.29 21.74 -3.09
N GLN A 214 -15.25 21.72 -3.93
CA GLN A 214 -14.41 20.54 -4.11
C GLN A 214 -12.97 20.96 -4.40
N GLU A 215 -12.01 20.09 -4.08
CA GLU A 215 -10.63 20.31 -4.47
C GLU A 215 -10.51 20.36 -5.99
N LEU A 216 -10.04 21.50 -6.49
CA LEU A 216 -9.70 21.75 -7.88
C LEU A 216 -8.32 22.43 -7.95
N PRO A 217 -7.26 21.78 -7.43
CA PRO A 217 -5.92 22.35 -7.52
C PRO A 217 -5.65 22.59 -9.00
N VAL A 218 -5.45 23.85 -9.37
CA VAL A 218 -5.17 24.19 -10.77
C VAL A 218 -3.76 23.74 -11.07
N GLY A 219 -3.38 23.63 -12.34
CA GLY A 219 -1.98 23.39 -12.67
C GLY A 219 -1.36 22.18 -11.98
N VAL A 220 -2.06 21.04 -11.93
CA VAL A 220 -1.44 19.78 -11.54
C VAL A 220 -1.02 19.07 -12.83
N SER A 221 0.24 18.66 -12.92
CA SER A 221 0.72 17.64 -13.85
C SER A 221 0.96 16.35 -13.09
N GLU A 222 0.61 15.19 -13.66
CA GLU A 222 0.68 13.84 -13.04
C GLU A 222 1.76 13.74 -11.94
N SER A 223 1.32 13.84 -10.69
CA SER A 223 2.15 13.85 -9.49
C SER A 223 1.86 12.61 -8.65
N PRO A 224 2.80 12.14 -7.82
CA PRO A 224 2.52 11.02 -6.91
C PRO A 224 1.35 11.29 -5.95
N CYS A 225 1.04 12.56 -5.69
CA CYS A 225 -0.03 12.97 -4.78
C CYS A 225 -1.35 13.25 -5.51
N PHE A 226 -1.31 13.98 -6.64
CA PHE A 226 -2.48 14.30 -7.43
C PHE A 226 -2.42 13.65 -8.83
N LEU A 227 -3.47 12.92 -9.16
CA LEU A 227 -3.64 12.16 -10.39
C LEU A 227 -4.93 12.58 -11.11
N PHE A 228 -4.91 12.62 -12.43
CA PHE A 228 -6.12 12.75 -13.21
C PHE A 228 -6.82 11.39 -13.36
N ASP A 229 -8.15 11.39 -13.21
CA ASP A 229 -8.95 10.26 -13.67
C ASP A 229 -9.22 10.30 -15.18
N GLU A 230 -9.92 9.28 -15.69
CA GLU A 230 -10.28 9.14 -17.11
C GLU A 230 -11.16 10.29 -17.64
N PHE A 231 -11.78 11.07 -16.74
CA PHE A 231 -12.67 12.18 -17.06
C PHE A 231 -11.98 13.54 -16.92
N GLY A 232 -10.71 13.56 -16.50
CA GLY A 232 -9.91 14.78 -16.32
C GLY A 232 -10.14 15.48 -14.98
N TYR A 233 -10.75 14.82 -13.99
CA TYR A 233 -10.80 15.35 -12.63
C TYR A 233 -9.51 15.03 -11.88
N VAL A 234 -8.99 16.02 -11.14
CA VAL A 234 -7.86 15.82 -10.24
C VAL A 234 -8.35 15.10 -8.98
N ASN A 235 -7.64 14.04 -8.59
CA ASN A 235 -7.88 13.22 -7.42
C ASN A 235 -6.56 12.92 -6.72
N ARG A 236 -6.61 12.50 -5.47
CA ARG A 236 -5.51 11.93 -4.69
C ARG A 236 -5.45 10.42 -4.85
N ASN A 237 -4.27 9.83 -4.67
CA ASN A 237 -4.09 8.38 -4.61
C ASN A 237 -4.15 7.89 -3.16
N LEU A 238 -4.71 6.70 -2.95
CA LEU A 238 -4.72 5.99 -1.67
C LEU A 238 -4.40 4.52 -1.93
N VAL A 239 -3.44 3.98 -1.18
CA VAL A 239 -3.16 2.55 -1.14
C VAL A 239 -3.51 2.07 0.26
N VAL A 240 -4.38 1.06 0.34
CA VAL A 240 -4.82 0.44 1.58
C VAL A 240 -4.28 -0.98 1.61
N ASP A 241 -3.31 -1.23 2.48
CA ASP A 241 -2.68 -2.53 2.75
C ASP A 241 -2.59 -2.82 4.26
N GLY A 242 -3.22 -1.98 5.08
CA GLY A 242 -3.22 -2.02 6.54
C GLY A 242 -3.97 -0.82 7.13
N PRO A 243 -4.13 -0.74 8.45
CA PRO A 243 -4.67 0.45 9.11
C PRO A 243 -3.78 1.67 8.85
N LEU A 244 -4.37 2.78 8.43
CA LEU A 244 -3.64 3.96 7.99
C LEU A 244 -4.22 5.24 8.58
N SER A 245 -3.35 6.14 9.05
CA SER A 245 -3.72 7.50 9.44
C SER A 245 -2.99 8.49 8.53
N LEU A 246 -3.74 9.12 7.63
CA LEU A 246 -3.21 10.09 6.67
C LEU A 246 -2.83 11.39 7.40
N PRO A 247 -1.82 12.14 6.93
CA PRO A 247 -1.49 13.45 7.50
C PRO A 247 -2.68 14.42 7.49
N PRO A 248 -2.70 15.43 8.39
CA PRO A 248 -3.69 16.51 8.35
C PRO A 248 -3.39 17.42 7.15
N PHE A 249 -3.87 17.05 5.97
CA PHE A 249 -3.59 17.78 4.74
C PHE A 249 -4.15 19.20 4.78
N CYS A 250 -3.46 20.13 4.11
CA CYS A 250 -4.05 21.42 3.78
C CYS A 250 -4.98 21.27 2.57
N TRP A 251 -6.03 22.09 2.50
CA TRP A 251 -6.92 22.15 1.34
C TRP A 251 -6.11 22.36 0.05
N GLU A 252 -6.34 21.54 -0.98
CA GLU A 252 -5.64 21.59 -2.27
C GLU A 252 -4.10 21.41 -2.20
N SER A 253 -3.58 20.90 -1.08
CA SER A 253 -2.14 20.66 -0.89
C SER A 253 -1.80 19.20 -0.67
N CYS A 254 -0.64 18.79 -1.16
CA CYS A 254 -0.05 17.49 -0.88
C CYS A 254 0.59 17.37 0.51
N LEU A 255 0.68 18.48 1.24
CA LEU A 255 1.29 18.55 2.54
C LEU A 255 0.32 19.08 3.60
N PRO A 256 0.61 18.84 4.89
CA PRO A 256 -0.03 19.58 5.97
C PRO A 256 0.20 21.09 5.87
N CYS A 257 -0.72 21.87 6.43
CA CYS A 257 -0.58 23.32 6.44
C CYS A 257 0.71 23.73 7.17
N GLY A 258 1.56 24.52 6.49
CA GLY A 258 2.84 24.97 7.06
C GLY A 258 3.90 23.88 7.19
N ALA A 259 3.75 22.77 6.46
CA ALA A 259 4.75 21.72 6.42
C ALA A 259 6.07 22.23 5.82
N VAL A 260 7.16 21.91 6.52
CA VAL A 260 8.53 21.99 6.03
C VAL A 260 8.98 20.55 5.84
N PRO A 261 8.89 20.01 4.61
CA PRO A 261 9.28 18.64 4.33
C PRO A 261 10.80 18.49 4.48
N GLY A 262 11.22 17.30 4.93
CA GLY A 262 12.62 16.92 4.99
C GLY A 262 12.86 15.91 6.11
N CYS A 263 14.11 15.51 6.27
CA CYS A 263 14.43 14.53 7.30
C CYS A 263 14.27 15.09 8.72
N VAL A 264 13.32 14.53 9.48
CA VAL A 264 13.04 14.91 10.88
C VAL A 264 13.86 14.13 11.90
N ASN A 265 14.60 13.09 11.49
CA ASN A 265 15.36 12.22 12.39
C ASN A 265 16.72 12.85 12.78
N PRO A 266 16.94 13.24 14.06
CA PRO A 266 18.18 13.89 14.50
C PRO A 266 19.44 13.02 14.42
N ASN A 267 19.30 11.72 14.19
CA ASN A 267 20.42 10.80 14.01
C ASN A 267 20.77 10.56 12.53
N ALA A 268 19.99 11.10 11.59
CA ALA A 268 20.29 11.02 10.17
C ALA A 268 21.41 12.00 9.78
N SER A 269 22.17 11.67 8.74
CA SER A 269 23.26 12.53 8.26
C SER A 269 22.76 13.82 7.60
N ASN A 270 21.57 13.79 7.01
CA ASN A 270 20.90 14.92 6.38
C ASN A 270 19.70 15.44 7.21
N TRP A 271 19.79 15.32 8.55
CA TRP A 271 18.77 15.85 9.44
C TRP A 271 18.58 17.35 9.26
N ASN A 272 17.33 17.79 9.10
CA ASN A 272 16.95 19.20 9.04
C ASN A 272 16.24 19.61 10.34
N PRO A 273 16.83 20.48 11.18
CA PRO A 273 16.20 20.91 12.43
C PRO A 273 14.93 21.76 12.24
N TRP A 274 14.64 22.22 11.03
CA TRP A 274 13.43 22.95 10.68
C TRP A 274 12.35 22.07 10.03
N ALA A 275 12.69 20.84 9.62
CA ALA A 275 11.69 19.93 9.06
C ALA A 275 10.68 19.54 10.15
N ASN A 276 9.40 19.68 9.84
CA ASN A 276 8.29 19.28 10.70
C ASN A 276 7.43 18.17 10.07
N PHE A 277 7.77 17.74 8.87
CA PHE A 277 7.12 16.68 8.12
C PHE A 277 8.17 15.79 7.46
N ASP A 278 8.18 14.49 7.80
CA ASP A 278 9.12 13.53 7.20
C ASP A 278 8.68 13.20 5.77
N ASP A 279 9.54 13.50 4.81
CA ASP A 279 9.33 13.19 3.39
C ASP A 279 10.01 11.87 2.97
N GLY A 280 10.58 11.13 3.93
CA GLY A 280 11.30 9.89 3.68
C GLY A 280 12.73 10.09 3.18
N SER A 281 13.24 11.33 3.14
CA SER A 281 14.60 11.64 2.70
C SER A 281 15.70 11.25 3.69
N CYS A 282 15.36 10.83 4.92
CA CYS A 282 16.36 10.51 5.95
C CYS A 282 17.38 9.45 5.52
N SER A 283 18.66 9.82 5.51
CA SER A 283 19.78 8.94 5.13
C SER A 283 20.69 8.62 6.33
N THR A 284 21.11 7.36 6.43
CA THR A 284 22.08 6.86 7.44
C THR A 284 23.51 6.82 6.93
N ASN A 285 23.69 6.83 5.61
CA ASN A 285 24.99 6.85 4.94
C ASN A 285 25.16 8.18 4.22
N GLY A 286 25.50 9.24 4.97
CA GLY A 286 26.09 10.48 4.47
C GLY A 286 25.70 10.86 3.05
N GLY A 287 24.41 11.07 2.80
CA GLY A 287 23.94 11.68 1.56
C GLY A 287 24.04 13.19 1.70
N VAL A 288 25.26 13.71 1.64
CA VAL A 288 25.49 15.10 1.27
C VAL A 288 26.42 15.01 0.08
N ASP A 289 25.90 15.19 -1.13
CA ASP A 289 26.70 15.27 -2.37
C ASP A 289 27.56 16.56 -2.42
N CYS A 290 27.85 17.15 -1.26
CA CYS A 290 28.65 18.36 -1.12
C CYS A 290 30.08 18.01 -0.72
N GLU A 291 31.03 18.82 -1.19
CA GLU A 291 32.45 18.63 -0.89
C GLU A 291 32.76 18.89 0.60
N GLU A 292 33.91 18.40 1.08
CA GLU A 292 34.36 18.66 2.45
C GLU A 292 34.51 20.16 2.70
N GLY A 293 33.70 20.72 3.60
CA GLY A 293 33.65 22.16 3.89
C GLY A 293 32.39 22.85 3.40
N ASP A 294 31.54 22.16 2.63
CA ASP A 294 30.25 22.63 2.17
C ASP A 294 29.09 22.02 2.98
N THR A 295 27.93 22.66 2.90
CA THR A 295 26.64 22.20 3.43
C THR A 295 25.60 22.27 2.32
N GLU A 296 24.67 21.32 2.31
CA GLU A 296 23.53 21.37 1.40
C GLU A 296 22.52 22.42 1.90
N ILE A 297 21.99 23.20 0.97
CA ILE A 297 20.79 24.02 1.13
C ILE A 297 19.72 23.38 0.27
N SER A 298 18.60 23.03 0.91
CA SER A 298 17.37 22.63 0.23
C SER A 298 16.36 23.75 0.35
N VAL A 299 15.86 24.23 -0.79
CA VAL A 299 14.76 25.18 -0.87
C VAL A 299 13.53 24.42 -1.36
N THR A 300 12.53 24.29 -0.50
CA THR A 300 11.22 23.77 -0.87
C THR A 300 10.28 24.93 -1.13
N LEU A 301 9.68 24.98 -2.32
CA LEU A 301 8.63 25.91 -2.68
C LEU A 301 7.35 25.14 -2.95
N VAL A 302 6.33 25.42 -2.16
CA VAL A 302 4.96 25.13 -2.55
C VAL A 302 4.47 26.41 -3.22
N LEU A 303 3.90 26.27 -4.42
CA LEU A 303 3.47 27.39 -5.25
C LEU A 303 1.96 27.36 -5.35
N ASP A 304 1.40 28.57 -5.31
CA ASP A 304 -0.03 28.81 -5.47
C ASP A 304 -0.56 28.42 -6.84
N ASN A 305 -1.81 28.80 -7.10
CA ASN A 305 -2.54 28.48 -8.32
C ASN A 305 -1.97 29.19 -9.58
N TYR A 306 -0.99 30.10 -9.44
CA TYR A 306 -0.34 30.82 -10.53
C TYR A 306 1.20 30.76 -10.45
N PRO A 307 1.80 29.55 -10.55
CA PRO A 307 3.26 29.36 -10.47
C PRO A 307 4.08 30.24 -11.41
N SER A 308 3.57 30.56 -12.60
CA SER A 308 4.29 31.38 -13.58
C SER A 308 4.50 32.84 -13.13
N GLU A 309 3.78 33.30 -12.12
CA GLU A 309 3.90 34.65 -11.55
C GLU A 309 4.99 34.75 -10.48
N THR A 310 5.45 33.58 -10.01
CA THR A 310 6.47 33.44 -8.97
C THR A 310 7.87 33.38 -9.57
N SER A 311 8.80 34.07 -8.91
CA SER A 311 10.24 34.02 -9.17
C SER A 311 11.00 33.96 -7.86
N PHE A 312 12.12 33.25 -7.83
CA PHE A 312 12.98 33.24 -6.66
C PHE A 312 14.44 33.15 -7.05
N SER A 313 15.31 33.71 -6.20
CA SER A 313 16.75 33.55 -6.32
C SER A 313 17.39 33.25 -4.98
N LEU A 314 18.47 32.47 -5.03
CA LEU A 314 19.38 32.23 -3.92
C LEU A 314 20.75 32.78 -4.31
N GLU A 315 21.22 33.81 -3.64
CA GLU A 315 22.47 34.50 -3.96
C GLU A 315 23.50 34.31 -2.84
N ASN A 316 24.74 33.92 -3.20
CA ASN A 316 25.89 33.96 -2.31
C ASN A 316 26.43 35.39 -2.25
N GLN A 317 26.25 36.05 -1.11
CA GLN A 317 26.65 37.44 -0.89
C GLN A 317 28.16 37.62 -0.74
N ASP A 318 28.91 36.57 -0.40
CA ASP A 318 30.36 36.66 -0.23
C ASP A 318 31.09 36.78 -1.56
N VAL A 319 30.54 36.15 -2.61
CA VAL A 319 31.10 36.13 -3.96
C VAL A 319 30.23 36.85 -5.00
N ALA A 320 29.08 37.39 -4.59
CA ALA A 320 28.08 38.04 -5.46
C ALA A 320 27.67 37.15 -6.65
N GLU A 321 27.40 35.87 -6.36
CA GLU A 321 27.03 34.84 -7.34
C GLU A 321 25.58 34.41 -7.10
N SER A 322 24.80 34.28 -8.17
CA SER A 322 23.49 33.64 -8.10
C SER A 322 23.68 32.12 -8.15
N ILE A 323 23.26 31.43 -7.10
CA ILE A 323 23.35 29.97 -6.95
C ILE A 323 22.14 29.30 -7.60
N ILE A 324 20.96 29.86 -7.35
CA ILE A 324 19.70 29.45 -7.96
C ILE A 324 19.03 30.73 -8.47
N ASP A 325 18.55 30.72 -9.70
CA ASP A 325 17.81 31.81 -10.30
C ASP A 325 16.65 31.23 -11.10
N VAL A 326 15.44 31.37 -10.57
CA VAL A 326 14.20 30.97 -11.24
C VAL A 326 13.43 32.24 -11.59
N SER A 327 13.36 32.51 -12.89
CA SER A 327 12.72 33.71 -13.42
C SER A 327 11.20 33.56 -13.51
N VAL A 328 10.49 34.69 -13.56
CA VAL A 328 9.04 34.72 -13.80
C VAL A 328 8.73 33.97 -15.10
N GLY A 329 7.77 33.05 -15.05
CA GLY A 329 7.36 32.21 -16.17
C GLY A 329 8.23 30.98 -16.45
N GLU A 330 9.28 30.75 -15.65
CA GLU A 330 10.12 29.54 -15.76
C GLU A 330 9.47 28.32 -15.11
N VAL A 331 8.68 28.54 -14.05
CA VAL A 331 7.82 27.51 -13.48
C VAL A 331 6.49 27.47 -14.22
N SER A 332 6.09 26.28 -14.67
CA SER A 332 4.86 26.10 -15.40
C SER A 332 3.65 26.23 -14.48
N ASP A 333 2.57 26.85 -14.96
CA ASP A 333 1.22 26.79 -14.34
C ASP A 333 0.61 25.38 -14.37
N GLN A 334 1.43 24.35 -14.48
CA GLN A 334 1.09 22.94 -14.42
C GLN A 334 1.75 22.27 -13.21
N ILE A 335 2.36 23.04 -12.28
CA ILE A 335 2.88 22.51 -11.01
C ILE A 335 2.41 23.37 -9.82
N VAL A 336 1.28 23.00 -9.21
CA VAL A 336 0.63 23.68 -8.07
C VAL A 336 0.38 22.70 -6.94
N GLY A 337 0.53 23.14 -5.68
CA GLY A 337 0.31 22.31 -4.50
C GLY A 337 1.28 21.11 -4.37
N ILE A 338 2.23 20.99 -5.30
CA ILE A 338 3.32 20.02 -5.33
C ILE A 338 4.59 20.75 -4.90
N PRO A 339 5.24 20.35 -3.81
CA PRO A 339 6.49 20.96 -3.38
C PRO A 339 7.58 20.80 -4.44
N LEU A 340 8.09 21.92 -4.95
CA LEU A 340 9.31 21.99 -5.75
C LEU A 340 10.51 22.03 -4.83
N VAL A 341 11.43 21.08 -4.97
CA VAL A 341 12.63 20.99 -4.15
C VAL A 341 13.86 21.32 -4.98
N PHE A 342 14.61 22.33 -4.55
CA PHE A 342 15.87 22.74 -5.16
C PHE A 342 17.01 22.53 -4.16
N ASN A 343 17.97 21.68 -4.52
CA ASN A 343 19.13 21.39 -3.68
C ASN A 343 20.40 21.99 -4.28
N THR A 344 21.26 22.56 -3.44
CA THR A 344 22.58 23.08 -3.84
C THR A 344 23.57 22.98 -2.68
N CYS A 345 24.86 23.01 -2.98
CA CYS A 345 25.94 22.97 -2.00
C CYS A 345 26.57 24.35 -1.85
N ILE A 346 26.83 24.77 -0.61
CA ILE A 346 27.52 26.03 -0.33
C ILE A 346 28.52 25.87 0.80
N ALA A 347 29.64 26.62 0.73
CA ALA A 347 30.63 26.65 1.80
C ALA A 347 30.01 27.01 3.17
N VAL A 348 30.37 26.24 4.19
CA VAL A 348 29.89 26.47 5.56
C VAL A 348 30.31 27.86 6.04
N GLY A 349 29.33 28.65 6.48
CA GLY A 349 29.53 30.01 6.97
C GLY A 349 29.35 31.09 5.91
N SER A 350 29.01 30.74 4.67
CA SER A 350 28.69 31.74 3.64
C SER A 350 27.42 32.54 3.94
N ALA A 351 27.43 33.82 3.58
CA ALA A 351 26.25 34.68 3.65
C ALA A 351 25.35 34.46 2.42
N ILE A 352 24.12 34.03 2.66
CA ILE A 352 23.11 33.80 1.61
C ILE A 352 21.98 34.83 1.69
N GLU A 353 21.46 35.23 0.54
CA GLU A 353 20.24 36.01 0.40
C GLU A 353 19.24 35.21 -0.43
N PHE A 354 18.07 34.97 0.15
CA PHE A 354 16.93 34.37 -0.56
C PHE A 354 15.94 35.47 -0.92
N LYS A 355 15.63 35.61 -2.21
CA LYS A 355 14.64 36.56 -2.72
C LYS A 355 13.49 35.76 -3.31
N LEU A 356 12.29 36.11 -2.90
CA LEU A 356 11.06 35.56 -3.44
C LEU A 356 10.21 36.73 -3.91
N ASN A 357 9.74 36.66 -5.14
CA ASN A 357 8.97 37.71 -5.76
C ASN A 357 7.78 37.11 -6.50
N ASP A 358 6.60 37.54 -6.08
CA ASP A 358 5.32 37.32 -6.74
C ASP A 358 4.95 38.63 -7.47
N THR A 359 4.70 38.50 -8.77
CA THR A 359 4.48 39.63 -9.67
C THR A 359 3.15 40.36 -9.42
N PHE A 360 2.14 39.67 -8.88
CA PHE A 360 0.81 40.23 -8.64
C PHE A 360 0.54 40.55 -7.17
N GLY A 361 1.37 40.03 -6.27
CA GLY A 361 1.41 40.43 -4.86
C GLY A 361 0.17 40.00 -4.09
N ASP A 362 -0.57 39.02 -4.60
CA ASP A 362 -1.64 38.33 -3.91
C ASP A 362 -1.09 37.26 -2.95
N GLY A 363 0.21 36.99 -3.04
CA GLY A 363 0.98 36.18 -2.12
C GLY A 363 0.84 34.69 -2.41
N LEU A 364 1.91 33.93 -2.14
CA LEU A 364 1.98 32.48 -2.30
C LEU A 364 1.15 31.69 -1.27
N GLY A 365 0.28 32.38 -0.55
CA GLY A 365 -0.49 31.83 0.55
C GLY A 365 -1.52 32.85 0.98
N ALA A 366 -2.78 32.52 0.70
CA ALA A 366 -3.98 33.25 1.09
C ALA A 366 -4.28 34.56 0.35
N SER A 367 -4.91 34.41 -0.82
CA SER A 367 -6.07 35.23 -1.16
C SER A 367 -7.10 34.35 -1.88
N GLN A 368 -8.31 34.86 -2.18
CA GLN A 368 -9.48 34.16 -2.72
C GLN A 368 -9.23 33.33 -4.02
N TRP A 369 -8.00 33.36 -4.55
CA TRP A 369 -7.53 32.69 -5.76
C TRP A 369 -6.19 31.95 -5.59
N GLY A 370 -5.56 31.99 -4.41
CA GLY A 370 -4.24 31.38 -4.17
C GLY A 370 -4.36 29.99 -3.54
N GLY A 371 -3.83 28.97 -4.24
CA GLY A 371 -3.37 27.74 -3.60
C GLY A 371 -2.17 28.01 -2.69
N GLN A 372 -1.70 27.02 -1.95
CA GLN A 372 -0.34 27.07 -1.37
C GLN A 372 0.67 26.60 -2.38
#